data_AF-A0A1F8TB49-F1
#
_entry.id   AF-A0A1F8TB49-F1
#
_cell.length_a   1.000
_cell.length_b   1.000
_cell.length_c   1.000
_cell.angle_alpha   90.00
_cell.angle_beta   90.00
_cell.angle_gamma   90.00
#
_symmetry.space_group_name_H-M   'P 1'
#
loop_
_entity.id
_entity.type
_entity.pdbx_description
1 polymer ?
#
loop_
_entity_poly.entity_id
_entity_poly.type
_entity_poly.pdbx_seq_one_letter_code
_entity_poly.pdbx_strand_id
1 'polypeptide(L)'
;MSQSVHVKIIGAPIACKEGLKDSWREVARWAAGQLKARFGEAVDVRYFDLFDADCPPMTANAQLPLVMVEAEVVSSGGKISVPVLRRKIESIMEKQTV
;
A
#
# COMPACT_ATOMS: atom_id res chain seq x y z
N MET A 1 -14.11 -17.39 9.07
CA MET A 1 -14.13 -15.93 8.81
C MET A 1 -12.89 -15.63 8.00
N SER A 2 -13.02 -15.31 6.72
CA SER A 2 -11.86 -15.02 5.87
C SER A 2 -11.26 -13.69 6.32
N GLN A 3 -10.01 -13.71 6.75
CA GLN A 3 -9.29 -12.52 7.17
C GLN A 3 -9.04 -11.65 5.93
N SER A 4 -9.43 -10.37 5.98
CA SER A 4 -9.18 -9.42 4.89
C SER A 4 -7.67 -9.25 4.70
N VAL A 5 -7.22 -9.18 3.44
CA VAL A 5 -5.81 -8.94 3.12
C VAL A 5 -5.51 -7.44 3.26
N HIS A 6 -4.57 -7.10 4.14
CA HIS A 6 -4.24 -5.71 4.43
C HIS A 6 -3.12 -5.20 3.51
N VAL A 7 -3.38 -4.13 2.78
CA VAL A 7 -2.38 -3.41 1.98
C VAL A 7 -2.07 -2.09 2.69
N LYS A 8 -0.81 -1.86 3.02
CA LYS A 8 -0.35 -0.63 3.66
C LYS A 8 0.54 0.12 2.68
N ILE A 9 0.20 1.38 2.43
CA ILE A 9 0.99 2.28 1.59
C ILE A 9 1.48 3.40 2.49
N ILE A 10 2.80 3.54 2.63
CA ILE A 10 3.42 4.59 3.42
C ILE A 10 4.01 5.60 2.44
N GLY A 11 3.60 6.86 2.59
CA GLY A 11 4.14 7.98 1.83
C GLY A 11 4.60 9.08 2.77
N ALA A 12 5.12 10.15 2.18
CA ALA A 12 5.32 11.41 2.87
C ALA A 12 5.03 12.53 1.88
N PRO A 13 4.64 13.72 2.36
CA PRO A 13 4.52 14.88 1.50
C PRO A 13 5.87 15.20 0.88
N ILE A 14 5.91 15.35 -0.45
CA ILE A 14 7.16 15.71 -1.14
C ILE A 14 7.19 17.22 -1.33
N ALA A 15 8.18 17.88 -0.73
CA ALA A 15 8.49 19.27 -1.07
C ALA A 15 9.12 19.33 -2.47
N CYS A 16 8.48 20.05 -3.39
CA CYS A 16 9.01 20.33 -4.72
C CYS A 16 9.08 21.84 -4.96
N LYS A 17 9.66 22.26 -6.10
CA LYS A 17 9.79 23.68 -6.47
C LYS A 17 8.44 24.44 -6.51
N GLU A 18 7.33 23.72 -6.66
CA GLU A 18 5.96 24.25 -6.75
C GLU A 18 5.20 24.17 -5.41
N GLY A 19 5.87 23.76 -4.33
CA GLY A 19 5.25 23.56 -3.01
C GLY A 19 5.21 22.09 -2.60
N LEU A 20 4.41 21.79 -1.57
CA LEU A 20 4.21 20.44 -1.06
C LEU A 20 3.25 19.69 -1.97
N LYS A 21 3.69 18.59 -2.60
CA LYS A 21 2.84 17.71 -3.38
C LYS A 21 2.53 16.44 -2.61
N ASP A 22 1.26 16.11 -2.53
CA ASP A 22 0.77 14.86 -1.95
C ASP A 22 0.35 13.85 -3.04
N SER A 23 1.21 13.70 -4.06
CA SER A 23 0.98 12.81 -5.19
C SER A 23 0.85 11.33 -4.75
N TRP A 24 1.49 10.95 -3.64
CA TRP A 24 1.37 9.59 -3.13
C TRP A 24 0.00 9.29 -2.57
N ARG A 25 -0.64 10.21 -1.85
CA ARG A 25 -1.99 9.98 -1.32
C ARG A 25 -3.01 9.85 -2.44
N GLU A 26 -2.89 10.66 -3.50
CA GLU A 26 -3.77 10.55 -4.67
C GLU A 26 -3.62 9.20 -5.38
N VAL A 27 -2.37 8.79 -5.66
CA VAL A 27 -2.10 7.49 -6.30
C VAL A 27 -2.52 6.33 -5.40
N ALA A 28 -2.32 6.43 -4.09
CA ALA A 28 -2.75 5.43 -3.12
C ALA A 28 -4.28 5.28 -3.08
N ARG A 29 -5.02 6.41 -3.08
CA ARG A 29 -6.49 6.41 -3.17
C ARG A 29 -6.98 5.79 -4.48
N TRP A 30 -6.34 6.12 -5.59
CA TRP A 30 -6.66 5.51 -6.88
C TRP A 30 -6.42 3.99 -6.86
N ALA A 31 -5.26 3.55 -6.37
CA ALA A 31 -4.92 2.13 -6.24
C ALA A 31 -5.89 1.39 -5.31
N ALA A 32 -6.28 2.00 -4.19
CA ALA A 32 -7.30 1.47 -3.28
C ALA A 32 -8.64 1.25 -4.00
N GLY A 33 -9.08 2.22 -4.81
CA GLY A 33 -10.29 2.09 -5.63
C GLY A 33 -10.22 0.93 -6.62
N GLN A 34 -9.08 0.72 -7.29
CA GLN A 34 -8.88 -0.39 -8.21
C GLN A 34 -8.91 -1.75 -7.50
N LEU A 35 -8.25 -1.86 -6.35
CA LEU A 35 -8.22 -3.10 -5.58
C LEU A 35 -9.59 -3.42 -4.97
N LYS A 36 -10.28 -2.41 -4.42
CA LYS A 36 -11.65 -2.58 -3.88
C LYS A 36 -12.63 -3.01 -4.97
N ALA A 37 -12.55 -2.45 -6.18
CA ALA A 37 -13.40 -2.86 -7.29
C ALA A 37 -13.22 -4.35 -7.68
N ARG A 38 -12.02 -4.91 -7.47
CA ARG A 38 -11.69 -6.29 -7.85
C ARG A 38 -11.94 -7.32 -6.75
N PHE A 39 -11.65 -6.95 -5.49
CA PHE A 39 -11.65 -7.87 -4.35
C PHE A 39 -12.72 -7.57 -3.31
N GLY A 40 -13.42 -6.43 -3.43
CA GLY A 40 -14.43 -6.00 -2.47
C GLY A 40 -13.85 -5.87 -1.06
N GLU A 41 -14.59 -6.38 -0.08
CA GLU A 41 -14.22 -6.33 1.34
C GLU A 41 -13.13 -7.35 1.73
N ALA A 42 -12.68 -8.19 0.79
CA ALA A 42 -11.58 -9.12 1.02
C ALA A 42 -10.20 -8.44 1.07
N VAL A 43 -10.12 -7.14 0.76
CA VAL A 43 -8.90 -6.33 0.82
C VAL A 43 -9.17 -5.01 1.52
N ASP A 44 -8.34 -4.65 2.48
CA ASP A 44 -8.31 -3.33 3.13
C ASP A 44 -7.04 -2.58 2.72
N VAL A 45 -7.18 -1.41 2.10
CA VAL A 45 -6.03 -0.60 1.65
C VAL A 45 -5.95 0.66 2.50
N ARG A 46 -4.86 0.83 3.24
CA ARG A 46 -4.62 2.00 4.09
C ARG A 46 -3.39 2.77 3.65
N TYR A 47 -3.55 4.09 3.60
CA TYR A 47 -2.44 5.02 3.44
C TYR A 47 -2.01 5.55 4.80
N PHE A 48 -0.71 5.60 5.04
CA PHE A 48 -0.09 6.19 6.23
C PHE A 48 0.86 7.30 5.79
N ASP A 49 0.77 8.46 6.43
CA ASP A 49 1.85 9.44 6.35
C ASP A 49 3.01 8.96 7.22
N LEU A 50 4.24 9.09 6.74
CA LEU A 50 5.45 8.70 7.46
C LEU A 50 5.52 9.36 8.84
N PHE A 51 4.98 10.57 8.97
CA PHE A 51 5.05 11.35 10.20
C PHE A 51 3.81 11.17 11.10
N ASP A 52 2.83 10.33 10.71
CA ASP A 52 1.67 10.02 11.55
C ASP A 52 2.06 9.08 12.70
N ALA A 53 1.43 9.29 13.87
CA ALA A 53 1.67 8.46 15.06
C ALA A 53 1.32 6.98 14.85
N ASP A 54 0.38 6.70 13.94
CA ASP A 54 -0.07 5.35 13.60
C ASP A 54 0.72 4.72 12.45
N CYS A 55 1.79 5.37 11.97
CA CYS A 55 2.62 4.84 10.89
C CYS A 55 3.26 3.50 11.32
N PRO A 56 3.08 2.41 10.53
CA PRO A 56 3.64 1.12 10.88
C PRO A 56 5.18 1.15 10.84
N PRO A 57 5.85 0.29 11.63
CA PRO A 57 7.30 0.21 11.63
C PRO A 57 7.82 -0.24 10.26
N MET A 58 8.90 0.42 9.81
CA MET A 58 9.55 0.14 8.53
C MET A 58 10.93 -0.48 8.74
N THR A 59 11.44 -1.21 7.76
CA THR A 59 12.82 -1.69 7.78
C THR A 59 13.80 -0.53 7.66
N ALA A 60 14.98 -0.67 8.25
CA ALA A 60 16.07 0.27 8.04
C ALA A 60 16.36 0.40 6.52
N ASN A 61 16.48 1.63 6.03
CA ASN A 61 16.67 1.98 4.62
C ASN A 61 15.46 1.82 3.69
N ALA A 62 14.23 1.75 4.22
CA ALA A 62 13.03 1.87 3.40
C ALA A 62 13.02 3.19 2.62
N GLN A 63 12.66 3.13 1.34
CA GLN A 63 12.48 4.27 0.46
C GLN A 63 10.98 4.48 0.20
N LEU A 64 10.57 5.74 0.08
CA LEU A 64 9.17 6.09 -0.16
C LEU A 64 8.85 6.17 -1.66
N PRO A 65 7.64 5.75 -2.08
CA PRO A 65 6.60 5.17 -1.25
C PRO A 65 6.95 3.72 -0.89
N LEU A 66 6.63 3.32 0.34
CA LEU A 66 6.73 1.93 0.78
C LEU A 66 5.36 1.28 0.62
N VAL A 67 5.32 0.12 -0.01
CA VAL A 67 4.09 -0.65 -0.19
C VAL A 67 4.27 -2.03 0.42
N MET A 68 3.38 -2.37 1.35
CA MET A 68 3.37 -3.63 2.06
C MET A 68 2.04 -4.34 1.85
N VAL A 69 2.08 -5.66 1.78
CA VAL A 69 0.89 -6.51 1.86
C VAL A 69 1.10 -7.42 3.08
N GLU A 70 0.19 -7.31 4.05
CA GLU A 70 0.35 -7.79 5.42
C GLU A 70 1.59 -7.20 6.11
N ALA A 71 2.62 -8.02 6.30
CA ALA A 71 3.92 -7.64 6.86
C ALA A 71 5.04 -7.68 5.81
N GLU A 72 4.75 -8.08 4.57
CA GLU A 72 5.75 -8.23 3.51
C GLU A 72 5.87 -6.96 2.67
N VAL A 73 7.10 -6.47 2.47
CA VAL A 73 7.39 -5.37 1.55
C VAL A 73 7.27 -5.85 0.12
N VAL A 74 6.40 -5.20 -0.65
CA VAL A 74 6.17 -5.45 -2.08
C VAL A 74 6.90 -4.43 -2.95
N SER A 75 7.03 -3.19 -2.48
CA SER A 75 7.78 -2.13 -3.15
C SER A 75 8.36 -1.14 -2.15
N SER A 76 9.55 -0.62 -2.42
CA SER A 76 10.26 0.40 -1.63
C SER A 76 10.91 1.36 -2.62
N GLY A 77 10.59 2.65 -2.54
CA GLY A 77 11.11 3.69 -3.44
C GLY A 77 10.56 3.64 -4.87
N GLY A 78 9.67 2.69 -5.14
CA GLY A 78 9.16 2.39 -6.47
C GLY A 78 7.76 2.95 -6.72
N LYS A 79 7.13 2.50 -7.81
CA LYS A 79 5.75 2.86 -8.14
C LYS A 79 4.77 2.01 -7.33
N ILE A 80 3.66 2.61 -6.89
CA ILE A 80 2.48 1.88 -6.41
C ILE A 80 1.86 1.16 -7.61
N SER A 81 2.16 -0.13 -7.75
CA SER A 81 1.78 -0.93 -8.93
C SER A 81 0.60 -1.84 -8.63
N VAL A 82 -0.59 -1.45 -9.09
CA VAL A 82 -1.81 -2.26 -8.97
C VAL A 82 -1.65 -3.69 -9.52
N PRO A 83 -1.01 -3.92 -10.70
CA PRO A 83 -0.79 -5.28 -11.19
C PRO A 83 0.08 -6.14 -10.27
N VAL A 84 1.08 -5.55 -9.61
CA VAL A 84 1.93 -6.27 -8.66
C VAL A 84 1.15 -6.60 -7.39
N LEU A 85 0.41 -5.63 -6.85
CA LEU A 85 -0.41 -5.82 -5.66
C LEU A 85 -1.48 -6.88 -5.87
N ARG A 86 -2.16 -6.85 -7.02
CA ARG A 86 -3.14 -7.85 -7.42
C ARG A 86 -2.56 -9.27 -7.35
N ARG A 87 -1.41 -9.51 -8.01
CA ARG A 87 -0.77 -10.83 -8.02
C ARG A 87 -0.37 -11.29 -6.61
N LYS A 88 0.12 -10.37 -5.77
CA LYS A 88 0.48 -10.70 -4.39
C LYS A 88 -0.74 -11.06 -3.54
N ILE A 89 -1.84 -10.30 -3.67
CA ILE A 89 -3.11 -10.57 -2.98
C ILE A 89 -3.68 -11.92 -3.44
N GLU A 90 -3.76 -12.17 -4.75
CA GLU A 90 -4.23 -13.45 -5.31
C GLU A 90 -3.42 -14.62 -4.73
N SER A 91 -2.09 -14.52 -4.70
CA SER A 91 -1.21 -15.55 -4.12
C SER A 91 -1.44 -15.76 -2.61
N ILE A 92 -1.75 -14.72 -1.85
CA ILE A 92 -2.07 -14.86 -0.41
C ILE A 92 -3.43 -15.54 -0.23
N MET A 93 -4.45 -15.13 -0.98
CA MET A 93 -5.79 -15.70 -0.90
C MET A 93 -5.81 -17.19 -1.29
N GLU A 94 -5.02 -17.57 -2.31
CA GLU A 94 -4.83 -18.98 -2.67
C GLU A 94 -4.27 -19.80 -1.51
N LYS A 95 -3.24 -19.29 -0.82
CA LYS A 95 -2.62 -19.95 0.34
C LYS A 95 -3.54 -20.06 1.56
N GLN A 96 -4.51 -19.16 1.71
CA GLN A 96 -5.49 -19.20 2.80
C GLN A 96 -6.62 -20.21 2.57
N THR A 97 -6.76 -20.72 1.34
CA THR A 97 -7.83 -21.64 0.95
C THR A 97 -7.37 -23.11 0.97
N VAL A 98 -6.07 -23.35 1.17
CA VAL A 98 -5.44 -24.68 1.23
C VAL A 98 -5.18 -25.10 2.68
#